data_AF-A0A0E4B194-F1
#
_entry.id   AF-A0A0E4B194-F1
#
_cell.length_a   1.000
_cell.length_b   1.000
_cell.length_c   1.000
_cell.angle_alpha   90.00
_cell.angle_beta   90.00
_cell.angle_gamma   90.00
#
_symmetry.space_group_name_H-M   'P 1'
#
loop_
_entity.id
_entity.type
_entity.pdbx_description
1 polymer ?
#
loop_
_entity_poly.entity_id
_entity_poly.type
_entity_poly.pdbx_seq_one_letter_code
_entity_poly.pdbx_strand_id
1 'polypeptide(L)'
;ETLLNTDMKRELDQFGRFLALVAEHKHKIGFEGTLLIEPKPQEPTKHQYDYDAASIYAFLQNYGLENEYRTNLEVNHATLAGHTFHHEVVSSYACGIFGSVDINRGDYQN
;
A
#
# COMPACT_ATOMS: atom_id res chain seq x y z
N GLU A 1 17.88 4.00 2.56
CA GLU A 1 18.44 4.32 1.22
C GLU A 1 18.39 5.82 0.93
N THR A 2 18.96 6.26 -0.20
CA THR A 2 18.81 7.63 -0.73
C THR A 2 18.40 7.57 -2.20
N LEU A 3 17.77 8.61 -2.74
CA LEU A 3 17.49 8.64 -4.18
C LEU A 3 18.75 8.63 -5.06
N LEU A 4 19.92 9.02 -4.52
CA LEU A 4 21.18 9.02 -5.27
C LEU A 4 21.63 7.62 -5.68
N ASN A 5 21.15 6.58 -5.00
CA ASN A 5 21.51 5.18 -5.27
C ASN A 5 20.30 4.28 -5.52
N THR A 6 19.15 4.87 -5.89
CA THR A 6 17.90 4.15 -6.12
C THR A 6 17.42 4.35 -7.55
N ASP A 7 17.21 3.25 -8.28
CA ASP A 7 16.48 3.24 -9.55
C ASP A 7 15.02 2.92 -9.25
N MET A 8 14.26 3.98 -8.93
CA MET A 8 12.87 3.87 -8.47
C MET A 8 11.99 3.15 -9.48
N LYS A 9 12.17 3.43 -10.79
CA LYS A 9 11.38 2.78 -11.83
C LYS A 9 11.62 1.27 -11.83
N ARG A 10 12.90 0.87 -11.79
CA ARG A 10 13.24 -0.55 -11.76
C ARG A 10 12.69 -1.23 -10.51
N GLU A 11 12.80 -0.60 -9.34
CA GLU A 11 12.29 -1.16 -8.09
C GLU A 11 10.77 -1.32 -8.10
N LEU A 12 10.02 -0.30 -8.54
CA LEU A 12 8.57 -0.36 -8.70
C LEU A 12 8.16 -1.45 -9.72
N ASP A 13 8.88 -1.57 -10.84
CA ASP A 13 8.62 -2.62 -11.84
C ASP A 13 8.84 -4.03 -11.27
N GLN A 14 9.87 -4.23 -10.42
CA GLN A 14 10.07 -5.50 -9.74
C GLN A 14 9.01 -5.74 -8.66
N PHE A 15 8.59 -4.70 -7.95
CA PHE A 15 7.54 -4.82 -6.95
C PHE A 15 6.20 -5.21 -7.59
N GLY A 16 5.81 -4.55 -8.68
CA GLY A 16 4.61 -4.89 -9.44
C GLY A 16 4.65 -6.32 -9.98
N ARG A 17 5.79 -6.73 -10.55
CA ARG A 17 6.00 -8.12 -10.99
C ARG A 17 5.85 -9.13 -9.85
N PHE A 18 6.42 -8.84 -8.68
CA PHE A 18 6.32 -9.72 -7.52
C PHE A 18 4.87 -9.90 -7.07
N LEU A 19 4.10 -8.81 -6.97
CA LEU A 19 2.70 -8.86 -6.59
C LEU A 19 1.84 -9.60 -7.63
N ALA A 20 2.12 -9.43 -8.93
CA ALA A 20 1.46 -10.23 -9.97
C ALA A 20 1.68 -11.74 -9.78
N LEU A 21 2.90 -12.16 -9.43
CA LEU A 21 3.21 -13.58 -9.15
C LEU A 21 2.49 -14.09 -7.90
N VAL A 22 2.32 -13.25 -6.88
CA VAL A 22 1.54 -13.59 -5.67
C VAL A 22 0.06 -13.78 -6.02
N ALA A 23 -0.53 -12.87 -6.80
CA ALA A 23 -1.92 -12.99 -7.25
C ALA A 23 -2.13 -14.24 -8.13
N GLU A 24 -1.23 -14.51 -9.09
CA GLU A 24 -1.26 -15.74 -9.89
C GLU A 24 -1.21 -16.99 -9.01
N HIS A 25 -0.31 -17.00 -8.02
CA HIS A 25 -0.18 -18.13 -7.12
C HIS A 25 -1.43 -18.34 -6.26
N LYS A 26 -2.01 -17.27 -5.72
CA LYS A 26 -3.30 -17.28 -5.00
C LYS A 26 -4.37 -18.01 -5.81
N HIS A 27 -4.54 -17.64 -7.09
CA HIS A 27 -5.52 -18.26 -7.97
C HIS A 27 -5.20 -19.73 -8.25
N LYS A 28 -3.93 -20.04 -8.49
CA LYS A 28 -3.46 -21.40 -8.76
C LYS A 28 -3.74 -22.38 -7.61
N ILE A 29 -3.63 -21.94 -6.36
CA ILE A 29 -3.87 -22.78 -5.19
C ILE A 29 -5.32 -22.72 -4.69
N GLY A 30 -6.17 -21.89 -5.30
CA GLY A 30 -7.56 -21.71 -4.88
C GLY A 30 -7.71 -20.96 -3.57
N PHE A 31 -6.79 -20.04 -3.23
CA PHE A 31 -6.95 -19.21 -2.03
C PHE A 31 -7.98 -18.11 -2.28
N GLU A 32 -9.10 -18.17 -1.55
CA GLU A 32 -10.22 -17.23 -1.72
C GLU A 32 -10.08 -15.94 -0.89
N GLY A 33 -9.06 -15.84 -0.03
CA GLY A 33 -8.86 -14.68 0.82
C GLY A 33 -8.43 -13.41 0.08
N THR A 34 -8.60 -12.27 0.74
CA THR A 34 -8.22 -10.96 0.18
C THR A 34 -6.72 -10.75 0.37
N LEU A 35 -6.03 -10.29 -0.68
CA LEU A 35 -4.64 -9.85 -0.56
C LEU A 35 -4.63 -8.38 -0.13
N LEU A 36 -3.78 -8.06 0.85
CA LEU A 36 -3.71 -6.73 1.43
C LEU A 36 -2.33 -6.11 1.20
N ILE A 37 -2.31 -4.80 0.92
CA ILE A 37 -1.12 -3.95 1.00
C ILE A 37 -1.39 -2.93 2.11
N GLU A 38 -0.44 -2.75 3.01
CA GLU A 38 -0.56 -1.83 4.13
C GLU A 38 0.24 -0.57 3.83
N PRO A 39 -0.38 0.59 3.63
CA PRO A 39 0.37 1.80 3.37
C PRO A 39 1.18 2.20 4.60
N LYS A 40 2.41 2.62 4.35
CA LYS A 40 3.28 3.29 5.30
C LYS A 40 4.17 4.28 4.54
N PRO A 41 4.28 5.54 4.97
CA PRO A 41 5.02 6.56 4.23
C PRO A 41 6.55 6.44 4.34
N GLN A 42 7.03 5.91 5.46
CA GLN A 42 8.44 5.84 5.84
C GLN A 42 8.61 4.97 7.10
N GLU A 43 9.87 4.73 7.50
CA GLU A 43 10.32 3.95 8.66
C GLU A 43 10.27 2.42 8.47
N PRO A 44 11.42 1.73 8.27
CA PRO A 44 12.79 2.23 8.46
C PRO A 44 13.37 2.98 7.26
N THR A 45 12.73 2.94 6.09
CA THR A 45 13.23 3.67 4.92
C THR A 45 12.90 5.16 5.03
N LYS A 46 13.62 5.98 4.26
CA LYS A 46 13.33 7.42 4.17
C LYS A 46 12.01 7.71 3.43
N HIS A 47 11.63 6.82 2.51
CA HIS A 47 10.40 6.86 1.74
C HIS A 47 10.03 5.42 1.37
N GLN A 48 8.82 5.01 1.71
CA GLN A 48 8.23 3.75 1.27
C GLN A 48 7.29 4.04 0.09
N TYR A 49 7.28 3.14 -0.90
CA TYR A 49 6.57 3.34 -2.17
C TYR A 49 5.05 3.25 -2.01
N ASP A 50 4.60 2.39 -1.10
CA ASP A 50 3.24 2.23 -0.61
C ASP A 50 2.89 3.33 0.41
N TYR A 51 3.02 4.58 -0.01
CA TYR A 51 3.03 5.74 0.89
C TYR A 51 1.70 5.99 1.63
N ASP A 52 0.59 5.97 0.87
CA ASP A 52 -0.78 6.17 1.33
C ASP A 52 -1.76 5.41 0.40
N ALA A 53 -3.05 5.43 0.72
CA ALA A 53 -4.09 4.73 -0.04
C ALA A 53 -4.15 5.16 -1.51
N ALA A 54 -3.96 6.45 -1.79
CA ALA A 54 -4.00 6.99 -3.16
C ALA A 54 -2.78 6.53 -3.99
N SER A 55 -1.60 6.52 -3.37
CA SER A 55 -0.36 6.06 -3.99
C SER A 55 -0.42 4.57 -4.31
N ILE A 56 -0.96 3.76 -3.39
CA ILE A 56 -1.24 2.34 -3.62
C ILE A 56 -2.22 2.18 -4.79
N TYR A 57 -3.33 2.92 -4.81
CA TYR A 57 -4.30 2.82 -5.90
C TYR A 57 -3.68 3.09 -7.26
N ALA A 58 -2.93 4.19 -7.39
CA ALA A 58 -2.25 4.54 -8.63
C ALA A 58 -1.20 3.48 -9.04
N PHE A 59 -0.44 2.95 -8.08
CA PHE A 59 0.49 1.85 -8.33
C PHE A 59 -0.25 0.60 -8.85
N LEU A 60 -1.33 0.19 -8.19
CA LEU A 60 -2.10 -0.99 -8.60
C LEU A 60 -2.66 -0.83 -10.01
N GLN A 61 -3.19 0.34 -10.37
CA GLN A 61 -3.67 0.63 -11.72
C GLN A 61 -2.56 0.53 -12.78
N ASN A 62 -1.35 1.01 -12.48
CA ASN A 62 -0.22 0.95 -13.42
C ASN A 62 0.20 -0.49 -13.76
N TYR A 63 -0.07 -1.46 -12.88
CA TYR A 63 0.29 -2.86 -13.06
C TYR A 63 -0.92 -3.79 -13.27
N GLY A 64 -2.15 -3.25 -13.36
CA GLY A 64 -3.37 -4.03 -13.57
C GLY A 64 -3.75 -4.92 -12.38
N LEU A 65 -3.43 -4.48 -11.17
CA LEU A 65 -3.60 -5.23 -9.92
C LEU A 65 -4.71 -4.68 -9.01
N GLU A 66 -5.43 -3.63 -9.44
CA GLU A 66 -6.44 -2.92 -8.65
C GLU A 66 -7.62 -3.81 -8.23
N ASN A 67 -7.85 -4.90 -8.96
CA ASN A 67 -8.90 -5.87 -8.62
C ASN A 67 -8.39 -6.98 -7.68
N GLU A 68 -7.08 -7.20 -7.57
CA GLU A 68 -6.47 -8.30 -6.82
C GLU A 68 -6.16 -7.95 -5.36
N TYR A 69 -5.81 -6.69 -5.11
CA TYR A 69 -5.39 -6.20 -3.80
C TYR A 69 -6.38 -5.21 -3.20
N ARG A 70 -6.41 -5.16 -1.87
CA ARG A 70 -7.10 -4.14 -1.06
C ARG A 70 -6.10 -3.53 -0.06
N THR A 71 -6.44 -2.43 0.59
CA THR A 71 -5.60 -1.79 1.60
C THR A 71 -5.88 -2.34 2.99
N ASN A 72 -4.85 -2.55 3.79
CA ASN A 72 -4.93 -2.67 5.25
C ASN A 72 -4.54 -1.33 5.87
N LEU A 73 -5.47 -0.54 6.39
CA LEU A 73 -5.15 0.83 6.83
C LEU A 73 -4.75 0.86 8.30
N GLU A 74 -3.56 1.38 8.60
CA GLU A 74 -3.10 1.61 9.97
C GLU A 74 -3.24 3.09 10.38
N VAL A 75 -3.77 3.34 11.58
CA VAL A 75 -4.00 4.70 12.10
C VAL A 75 -2.71 5.51 12.19
N ASN A 76 -1.64 4.95 12.76
CA ASN A 76 -0.36 5.64 12.91
C ASN A 76 0.29 5.93 11.54
N HIS A 77 0.22 5.00 10.60
CA HIS A 77 0.75 5.20 9.24
C HIS A 77 0.03 6.32 8.49
N ALA A 78 -1.29 6.40 8.62
CA ALA A 78 -2.08 7.51 8.08
C ALA A 78 -1.58 8.85 8.61
N THR A 79 -1.40 8.98 9.94
CA THR A 79 -0.90 10.22 10.55
C THR A 79 0.55 10.53 10.20
N LEU A 80 1.40 9.51 10.07
CA LEU A 80 2.78 9.68 9.64
C LEU A 80 2.88 10.18 8.19
N ALA A 81 1.88 9.88 7.36
CA ALA A 81 1.79 10.33 5.96
C ALA A 81 1.25 11.76 5.85
N GLY A 82 0.93 12.41 6.98
CA GLY A 82 0.32 13.74 7.01
C GLY A 82 -1.20 13.73 6.81
N HIS A 83 -1.82 12.54 6.81
CA HIS A 83 -3.26 12.37 6.62
C HIS A 83 -3.96 12.07 7.94
N THR A 84 -5.27 12.32 7.98
CA THR A 84 -6.09 11.78 9.06
C THR A 84 -6.48 10.33 8.73
N PHE A 85 -6.67 9.48 9.74
CA PHE A 85 -7.12 8.11 9.48
C PHE A 85 -8.47 8.06 8.73
N HIS A 86 -9.38 9.00 9.02
CA HIS A 86 -10.65 9.09 8.29
C HIS A 86 -10.47 9.46 6.82
N HIS A 87 -9.45 10.27 6.48
CA HIS A 87 -9.11 10.55 5.09
C HIS A 87 -8.72 9.27 4.37
N GLU A 88 -7.80 8.48 4.93
CA GLU A 88 -7.35 7.23 4.32
C GLU A 88 -8.48 6.21 4.14
N VAL A 89 -9.38 6.10 5.13
CA VAL A 89 -10.57 5.24 5.03
C VAL A 89 -11.46 5.68 3.86
N VAL A 90 -11.81 6.97 3.79
CA VAL A 90 -12.69 7.50 2.74
C VAL A 90 -12.04 7.37 1.36
N SER A 91 -10.75 7.67 1.23
CA SER A 91 -9.98 7.53 -0.01
C SER A 91 -9.97 6.09 -0.49
N SER A 92 -9.69 5.13 0.40
CA SER A 92 -9.67 3.70 0.06
C SER A 92 -11.05 3.17 -0.37
N TYR A 93 -12.13 3.58 0.30
CA TYR A 93 -13.50 3.25 -0.12
C TYR A 93 -13.86 3.87 -1.47
N ALA A 94 -13.50 5.14 -1.71
CA ALA A 94 -13.77 5.83 -2.97
C ALA A 94 -13.05 5.19 -4.17
N CYS A 95 -11.84 4.67 -3.95
CA CYS A 95 -11.07 3.92 -4.93
C CYS A 95 -11.51 2.44 -5.07
N GLY A 96 -12.43 1.96 -4.24
CA GLY A 96 -12.89 0.57 -4.26
C GLY A 96 -11.87 -0.44 -3.73
N ILE A 97 -10.83 0.02 -3.04
CA ILE A 97 -9.73 -0.83 -2.55
C ILE A 97 -9.73 -1.01 -1.04
N PHE A 98 -10.80 -0.66 -0.32
CA PHE A 98 -10.87 -0.91 1.12
C PHE A 98 -10.85 -2.41 1.46
N GLY A 99 -10.02 -2.81 2.42
CA GLY A 99 -9.85 -4.21 2.85
C GLY A 99 -10.00 -4.40 4.35
N SER A 100 -9.02 -3.91 5.11
CA SER A 100 -8.94 -4.11 6.57
C SER A 100 -8.34 -2.88 7.25
N VAL A 101 -8.28 -2.91 8.58
CA VAL A 101 -7.70 -1.85 9.42
C VAL A 101 -6.84 -2.44 10.53
N ASP A 102 -5.75 -1.74 10.85
CA ASP A 102 -4.96 -1.94 12.05
C ASP A 102 -5.16 -0.77 13.02
N ILE A 103 -5.75 -1.08 14.17
CA ILE A 103 -6.20 -0.07 15.13
C ILE A 103 -5.12 0.19 16.17
N ASN A 104 -4.47 1.34 16.03
CA ASN A 104 -3.52 1.88 16.99
C ASN A 104 -3.60 3.42 17.02
N ARG A 105 -2.59 4.10 17.57
CA ARG A 105 -2.41 5.54 17.40
C ARG A 105 -0.92 5.90 17.45
N GLY A 106 -0.54 6.92 16.70
CA GLY A 106 0.76 7.57 16.84
C GLY A 106 0.82 8.58 17.98
N ASP A 107 1.94 9.29 18.03
CA ASP A 107 2.12 10.52 18.79
C ASP A 107 2.36 11.67 17.80
N TYR A 108 1.59 12.75 17.92
CA TYR A 108 1.68 13.91 17.03
C TYR A 108 2.94 14.76 17.26
N GLN A 109 3.72 14.48 18.30
CA GLN A 109 4.98 15.16 18.62
C GLN A 109 6.23 14.37 18.22
N ASN A 110 6.08 13.17 17.62
CA ASN A 110 7.19 12.38 17.11
C ASN A 110 7.83 12.97 15.84
#